data_AF-A0A139CPX6-F1
#
_entry.id   AF-A0A139CPX6-F1
#
_cell.length_a   1.000
_cell.length_b   1.000
_cell.length_c   1.000
_cell.angle_alpha   90.00
_cell.angle_beta   90.00
_cell.angle_gamma   90.00
#
_symmetry.space_group_name_H-M   'P 1'
#
loop_
_entity.id
_entity.type
_entity.pdbx_description
1 polymer ?
#
loop_
_entity_poly.entity_id
_entity_poly.type
_entity_poly.pdbx_seq_one_letter_code
_entity_poly.pdbx_strand_id
1 'polypeptide(L)'
;MARQILLIKLEKPREKKLEQDIHWLCNSFGLSSGRDTENLATKIVIDLLQQISEDEERVSSDKIADSLEVTPSRVNHHVRNLINAGLLYRERRRLHLRGGSLKAAVQEMRKDSERIFDELEEIAEEIDNQVGLKNR
;
A
#
# COMPACT_ATOMS: atom_id res chain seq x y z
N MET A 1 5.71 9.07 12.84
CA MET A 1 5.12 7.72 12.66
C MET A 1 6.06 6.92 11.79
N ALA A 2 6.36 5.66 12.15
CA ALA A 2 7.21 4.81 11.32
C ALA A 2 6.50 4.50 9.99
N ARG A 3 7.20 4.68 8.88
CA ARG A 3 6.71 4.35 7.55
C ARG A 3 7.45 3.10 7.07
N GLN A 4 6.69 2.06 6.70
CA GLN A 4 7.25 0.81 6.21
C GLN A 4 6.74 0.57 4.79
N ILE A 5 7.66 0.42 3.85
CA ILE A 5 7.35 0.10 2.46
C ILE A 5 8.01 -1.23 2.15
N LEU A 6 7.19 -2.26 1.89
CA LEU A 6 7.65 -3.56 1.44
C LEU A 6 7.53 -3.62 -0.08
N LEU A 7 8.61 -3.99 -0.77
CA LEU A 7 8.64 -4.14 -2.22
C LEU A 7 9.03 -5.58 -2.57
N ILE A 8 8.08 -6.32 -3.14
CA ILE A 8 8.26 -7.71 -3.56
C ILE A 8 8.23 -7.77 -5.09
N LYS A 9 9.34 -8.24 -5.67
CA LYS A 9 9.43 -8.49 -7.11
C LYS A 9 8.69 -9.80 -7.44
N LEU A 10 7.53 -9.67 -8.08
CA LEU A 10 6.71 -10.77 -8.55
C LEU A 10 6.63 -10.76 -10.08
N GLU A 11 6.45 -11.93 -10.69
CA GLU A 11 6.14 -12.00 -12.12
C GLU A 11 4.79 -11.31 -12.40
N LYS A 12 4.75 -10.47 -13.43
CA LYS A 12 3.53 -9.79 -13.84
C LYS A 12 2.52 -10.78 -14.42
N PRO A 13 1.21 -10.62 -14.16
CA PRO A 13 0.18 -11.41 -14.81
C PRO A 13 0.32 -11.31 -16.34
N ARG A 14 0.19 -12.45 -17.03
CA ARG A 14 0.24 -12.49 -18.50
C ARG A 14 -1.05 -11.98 -19.13
N GLU A 15 -2.17 -12.21 -18.46
CA GLU A 15 -3.49 -11.79 -18.88
C GLU A 15 -3.86 -10.46 -18.21
N LYS A 16 -4.46 -9.54 -18.97
CA LYS A 16 -4.93 -8.24 -18.47
C LYS A 16 -6.32 -8.39 -17.83
N LYS A 17 -6.37 -8.98 -16.64
CA LYS A 17 -7.59 -9.14 -15.85
C LYS A 17 -7.50 -8.22 -14.62
N LEU A 18 -8.47 -7.32 -14.47
CA LEU A 18 -8.47 -6.28 -13.43
C LEU A 18 -8.20 -6.85 -12.02
N GLU A 19 -8.92 -7.89 -11.63
CA GLU A 19 -8.75 -8.53 -10.32
C GLU A 19 -7.34 -9.13 -10.15
N GLN A 20 -6.78 -9.75 -11.19
CA GLN A 20 -5.43 -10.32 -11.15
C GLN A 20 -4.37 -9.23 -11.06
N ASP A 21 -4.56 -8.11 -11.77
CA ASP A 21 -3.65 -6.97 -11.74
C ASP A 21 -3.67 -6.27 -10.37
N ILE A 22 -4.86 -6.11 -9.75
CA ILE A 22 -5.00 -5.57 -8.40
C ILE A 22 -4.39 -6.51 -7.37
N HIS A 23 -4.65 -7.82 -7.50
CA HIS A 23 -4.05 -8.83 -6.63
C HIS A 23 -2.53 -8.82 -6.74
N TRP A 24 -1.99 -8.78 -7.96
CA TRP A 24 -0.54 -8.68 -8.19
C TRP A 24 0.05 -7.41 -7.54
N LEU A 25 -0.60 -6.26 -7.72
CA LEU A 25 -0.15 -5.00 -7.12
C LEU A 25 -0.14 -5.08 -5.58
N CYS A 26 -1.20 -5.61 -4.97
CA CYS A 26 -1.28 -5.78 -3.52
C CYS A 26 -0.16 -6.69 -2.99
N ASN A 27 0.09 -7.82 -3.66
CA ASN A 27 1.17 -8.73 -3.28
C ASN A 27 2.54 -8.11 -3.47
N SER A 28 2.75 -7.30 -4.50
CA SER A 28 4.01 -6.57 -4.70
C SER A 28 4.32 -5.58 -3.57
N PHE A 29 3.31 -5.13 -2.82
CA PHE A 29 3.48 -4.34 -1.61
C PHE A 29 3.38 -5.15 -0.30
N GLY A 30 3.26 -6.48 -0.40
CA GLY A 30 3.08 -7.38 0.73
C GLY A 30 1.77 -7.18 1.51
N LEU A 31 0.79 -6.50 0.92
CA LEU A 31 -0.48 -6.14 1.57
C LEU A 31 -1.40 -7.34 1.80
N SER A 32 -1.21 -8.40 1.01
CA SER A 32 -1.92 -9.67 1.04
C SER A 32 -1.07 -10.81 1.63
N SER A 33 0.10 -10.51 2.23
CA SER A 33 0.96 -11.52 2.83
C SER A 33 0.51 -11.91 4.25
N GLY A 34 0.52 -13.21 4.58
CA GLY A 34 0.23 -13.74 5.93
C GLY A 34 -1.00 -14.66 6.01
N ARG A 35 -1.65 -14.68 7.18
CA ARG A 35 -2.89 -15.45 7.50
C ARG A 35 -4.16 -14.90 6.83
N ASP A 36 -4.04 -14.06 5.81
CA ASP A 36 -5.19 -13.56 5.04
C ASP A 36 -5.63 -14.62 4.03
N THR A 37 -6.12 -15.75 4.55
CA THR A 37 -6.56 -16.91 3.75
C THR A 37 -7.75 -16.60 2.83
N GLU A 38 -8.40 -15.45 3.00
CA GLU A 38 -9.61 -15.04 2.27
C GLU A 38 -9.36 -13.95 1.21
N ASN A 39 -8.10 -13.55 1.01
CA ASN A 39 -7.70 -12.41 0.16
C ASN A 39 -8.46 -11.12 0.51
N LEU A 40 -8.75 -10.90 1.79
CA LEU A 40 -9.61 -9.80 2.23
C LEU A 40 -8.96 -8.44 1.92
N ALA A 41 -7.64 -8.32 2.04
CA ALA A 41 -6.94 -7.10 1.66
C ALA A 41 -7.18 -6.72 0.18
N THR A 42 -7.12 -7.70 -0.73
CA THR A 42 -7.39 -7.47 -2.17
C THR A 42 -8.84 -7.10 -2.40
N LYS A 43 -9.79 -7.78 -1.76
CA LYS A 43 -11.22 -7.44 -1.86
C LYS A 43 -11.52 -6.03 -1.37
N ILE A 44 -10.92 -5.62 -0.25
CA ILE A 44 -11.02 -4.26 0.28
C ILE A 44 -10.50 -3.23 -0.73
N VAL A 45 -9.39 -3.51 -1.40
CA VAL A 45 -8.85 -2.59 -2.43
C VAL A 45 -9.77 -2.54 -3.65
N ILE A 46 -10.31 -3.68 -4.11
CA ILE A 46 -11.26 -3.71 -5.25
C ILE A 46 -12.52 -2.91 -4.92
N ASP A 47 -13.15 -3.18 -3.77
CA ASP A 47 -14.36 -2.49 -3.31
C ASP A 47 -14.12 -0.99 -3.11
N LEU A 48 -12.97 -0.61 -2.51
CA LEU A 48 -12.56 0.78 -2.39
C LEU A 48 -12.41 1.46 -3.76
N LEU A 49 -11.77 0.81 -4.74
CA LEU A 49 -11.60 1.37 -6.08
C LEU A 49 -12.94 1.54 -6.81
N GLN A 50 -13.86 0.58 -6.64
CA GLN A 50 -15.23 0.67 -7.17
C GLN A 50 -15.97 1.85 -6.54
N GLN A 51 -16.00 1.95 -5.21
CA GLN A 51 -16.66 3.05 -4.51
C GLN A 51 -16.05 4.42 -4.86
N ILE A 52 -14.72 4.52 -4.99
CA ILE A 52 -14.06 5.77 -5.43
C ILE A 52 -14.49 6.15 -6.85
N SER A 53 -14.64 5.16 -7.74
CA SER A 53 -15.06 5.42 -9.12
C SER A 53 -16.52 5.90 -9.24
N GLU A 54 -17.36 5.55 -8.27
CA GLU A 54 -18.76 5.96 -8.21
C GLU A 54 -18.94 7.31 -7.50
N ASP A 55 -18.36 7.46 -6.30
CA ASP A 55 -18.41 8.69 -5.50
C ASP A 55 -17.26 8.70 -4.47
N GLU A 56 -16.16 9.39 -4.80
CA GLU A 56 -14.98 9.53 -3.94
C GLU A 56 -15.32 10.12 -2.56
N GLU A 57 -16.34 10.97 -2.43
CA GLU A 57 -16.69 11.61 -1.16
C GLU A 57 -17.31 10.65 -0.13
N ARG A 58 -17.60 9.41 -0.54
CA ARG A 58 -18.43 8.49 0.23
C ARG A 58 -17.68 7.30 0.80
N VAL A 59 -16.40 7.10 0.48
CA VAL A 59 -15.67 5.88 0.81
C VAL A 59 -15.20 5.88 2.26
N SER A 60 -15.58 4.85 3.03
CA SER A 60 -15.21 4.71 4.45
C SER A 60 -15.04 3.24 4.82
N SER A 61 -14.33 2.96 5.91
CA SER A 61 -14.14 1.59 6.39
C SER A 61 -15.45 0.89 6.77
N ASP A 62 -16.45 1.64 7.25
CA ASP A 62 -17.76 1.08 7.61
C ASP A 62 -18.53 0.65 6.36
N LYS A 63 -18.51 1.46 5.29
CA LYS A 63 -19.13 1.07 4.02
C LYS A 63 -18.49 -0.14 3.37
N ILE A 64 -17.16 -0.23 3.41
CA ILE A 64 -16.44 -1.40 2.91
C ILE A 64 -16.80 -2.63 3.74
N ALA A 65 -16.95 -2.47 5.06
CA ALA A 65 -17.38 -3.55 5.96
C ALA A 65 -18.77 -4.05 5.62
N ASP A 66 -19.72 -3.13 5.38
CA ASP A 66 -21.08 -3.46 4.96
C ASP A 66 -21.12 -4.14 3.58
N SER A 67 -20.37 -3.60 2.59
CA SER A 67 -20.30 -4.13 1.21
C SER A 67 -19.75 -5.56 1.16
N LEU A 68 -18.72 -5.84 1.97
CA LEU A 68 -18.02 -7.13 1.98
C LEU A 68 -18.56 -8.10 3.05
N GLU A 69 -19.61 -7.73 3.79
CA GLU A 69 -20.18 -8.51 4.91
C GLU A 69 -19.12 -8.95 5.95
N VAL A 70 -18.17 -8.07 6.26
CA VAL A 70 -17.08 -8.32 7.23
C VAL A 70 -17.14 -7.34 8.39
N THR A 71 -16.62 -7.73 9.55
CA THR A 71 -16.61 -6.83 10.70
C THR A 71 -15.76 -5.56 10.44
N PRO A 72 -16.18 -4.37 10.90
CA PRO A 72 -15.39 -3.13 10.76
C PRO A 72 -13.99 -3.23 11.36
N SER A 73 -13.79 -4.06 12.40
CA SER A 73 -12.47 -4.31 12.99
C SER A 73 -11.51 -4.98 12.00
N ARG A 74 -11.97 -5.99 11.25
CA ARG A 74 -11.16 -6.67 10.23
C ARG A 74 -10.80 -5.71 9.09
N VAL A 75 -11.75 -4.90 8.61
CA VAL A 75 -11.48 -3.88 7.58
C VAL A 75 -10.47 -2.85 8.07
N ASN A 76 -10.64 -2.31 9.28
CA ASN A 76 -9.73 -1.31 9.83
C ASN A 76 -8.30 -1.85 10.03
N HIS A 77 -8.13 -3.15 10.28
CA HIS A 77 -6.82 -3.78 10.31
C HIS A 77 -6.11 -3.66 8.95
N HIS A 78 -6.76 -4.08 7.86
CA HIS A 78 -6.19 -4.00 6.51
C HIS A 78 -6.03 -2.55 6.04
N VAL A 79 -6.99 -1.68 6.31
CA VAL A 79 -6.92 -0.25 5.96
C VAL A 79 -5.74 0.42 6.65
N ARG A 80 -5.43 0.07 7.92
CA ARG A 80 -4.24 0.58 8.59
C ARG A 80 -2.96 0.14 7.86
N ASN A 81 -2.87 -1.10 7.40
CA ASN A 81 -1.72 -1.58 6.63
C ASN A 81 -1.59 -0.83 5.29
N LEU A 82 -2.70 -0.58 4.60
CA LEU A 82 -2.73 0.20 3.35
C LEU A 82 -2.28 1.67 3.57
N ILE A 83 -2.68 2.28 4.69
CA ILE A 83 -2.24 3.63 5.07
C ILE A 83 -0.75 3.63 5.43
N ASN A 84 -0.29 2.66 6.22
CA ASN A 84 1.11 2.55 6.63
C ASN A 84 2.05 2.32 5.43
N ALA A 85 1.61 1.53 4.45
CA ALA A 85 2.32 1.34 3.19
C ALA A 85 2.35 2.63 2.33
N GLY A 86 1.40 3.54 2.55
CA GLY A 86 1.32 4.81 1.82
C GLY A 86 0.40 4.80 0.60
N LEU A 87 -0.38 3.74 0.41
CA LEU A 87 -1.34 3.63 -0.69
C LEU A 87 -2.55 4.54 -0.46
N LEU A 88 -3.02 4.58 0.79
CA LEU A 88 -4.18 5.33 1.22
C LEU A 88 -3.82 6.39 2.27
N TYR A 89 -4.68 7.39 2.40
CA TYR A 89 -4.74 8.24 3.57
C TYR A 89 -6.18 8.39 4.04
N ARG A 90 -6.36 8.86 5.27
CA ARG A 90 -7.67 9.07 5.87
C ARG A 90 -7.87 10.55 6.20
N GLU A 91 -8.96 11.13 5.71
CA GLU A 91 -9.36 12.50 6.01
C GLU A 91 -10.84 12.52 6.41
N ARG A 92 -11.18 13.13 7.55
CA ARG A 92 -12.58 13.23 8.04
C ARG A 92 -13.37 11.90 8.00
N ARG A 93 -12.71 10.78 8.36
CA ARG A 93 -13.22 9.38 8.31
C ARG A 93 -13.38 8.78 6.91
N ARG A 94 -13.04 9.52 5.86
CA ARG A 94 -13.04 9.05 4.47
C ARG A 94 -11.69 8.48 4.08
N LEU A 95 -11.70 7.51 3.19
CA LEU A 95 -10.49 6.88 2.64
C LEU A 95 -10.23 7.41 1.24
N HIS A 96 -8.97 7.78 0.99
CA HIS A 96 -8.55 8.36 -0.27
C HIS A 96 -7.29 7.68 -0.78
N LEU A 97 -7.18 7.52 -2.11
CA LEU A 97 -5.92 7.17 -2.75
C LEU A 97 -4.95 8.34 -2.62
N ARG A 98 -3.71 8.07 -2.23
CA ARG A 98 -2.69 9.11 -2.18
C ARG A 98 -2.43 9.64 -3.60
N GLY A 99 -2.51 10.95 -3.80
CA GLY A 99 -2.41 11.56 -5.12
C GLY A 99 -3.62 11.34 -6.05
N GLY A 100 -4.75 10.82 -5.53
CA GLY A 100 -6.03 10.77 -6.24
C GLY A 100 -6.21 9.62 -7.25
N SER A 101 -5.18 8.80 -7.47
CA SER A 101 -5.28 7.60 -8.32
C SER A 101 -4.30 6.53 -7.88
N LEU A 102 -4.52 5.27 -8.30
CA LEU A 102 -3.61 4.17 -7.97
C LEU A 102 -2.20 4.39 -8.52
N LYS A 103 -2.09 4.93 -9.74
CA LYS A 103 -0.81 5.31 -10.35
C LYS A 103 -0.11 6.40 -9.53
N ALA A 104 -0.83 7.46 -9.16
CA ALA A 104 -0.28 8.55 -8.36
C ALA A 104 0.16 8.07 -6.97
N ALA A 105 -0.60 7.17 -6.34
CA ALA A 105 -0.23 6.58 -5.06
C ALA A 105 1.09 5.82 -5.16
N VAL A 106 1.27 5.00 -6.20
CA VAL A 106 2.54 4.29 -6.46
C VAL A 106 3.69 5.27 -6.73
N GLN A 107 3.46 6.37 -7.45
CA GLN A 107 4.48 7.40 -7.67
C GLN A 107 4.88 8.08 -6.36
N GLU A 108 3.92 8.38 -5.48
CA GLU A 108 4.19 8.97 -4.18
C GLU A 108 4.93 8.00 -3.25
N MET A 109 4.55 6.70 -3.25
CA MET A 109 5.27 5.65 -2.52
C MET A 109 6.70 5.48 -3.03
N ARG A 110 6.94 5.56 -4.34
CA ARG A 110 8.28 5.55 -4.93
C ARG A 110 9.15 6.67 -4.37
N LYS A 111 8.63 7.91 -4.34
CA LYS A 111 9.37 9.06 -3.78
C LYS A 111 9.68 8.86 -2.30
N ASP A 112 8.79 8.21 -1.54
CA ASP A 112 9.08 7.90 -0.14
C ASP A 112 10.15 6.83 0.01
N SER A 113 10.13 5.79 -0.82
CA SER A 113 11.21 4.79 -0.85
C SER A 113 12.55 5.42 -1.21
N GLU A 114 12.59 6.29 -2.22
CA GLU A 114 13.81 7.00 -2.63
C GLU A 114 14.36 7.84 -1.47
N ARG A 115 13.53 8.64 -0.78
CA ARG A 115 13.96 9.38 0.41
C ARG A 115 14.48 8.49 1.54
N ILE A 116 13.86 7.33 1.76
CA ILE A 116 14.34 6.35 2.75
C ILE A 116 15.71 5.82 2.34
N PHE A 117 15.93 5.53 1.05
CA PHE A 117 17.24 5.10 0.56
C PHE A 117 18.29 6.19 0.73
N ASP A 118 17.97 7.45 0.40
CA ASP A 118 18.89 8.58 0.57
C ASP A 118 19.37 8.69 2.04
N GLU A 119 18.45 8.63 3.01
CA GLU A 119 18.78 8.66 4.45
C GLU A 119 19.61 7.44 4.89
N LEU A 120 19.31 6.26 4.36
CA LEU A 120 20.06 5.04 4.68
C LEU A 120 21.47 5.06 4.08
N GLU A 121 21.63 5.58 2.87
CA GLU A 121 22.92 5.73 2.18
C GLU A 121 23.82 6.73 2.92
N GLU A 122 23.27 7.86 3.39
CA GLU A 122 23.99 8.84 4.20
C GLU A 122 24.58 8.20 5.46
N ILE A 123 23.75 7.49 6.24
CA ILE A 123 24.21 6.82 7.47
C ILE A 123 25.17 5.67 7.17
N ALA A 124 24.98 4.93 6.07
CA ALA A 124 25.90 3.87 5.66
C ALA A 124 27.27 4.44 5.29
N GLU A 125 27.33 5.57 4.58
CA GLU A 125 28.57 6.27 4.24
C GLU A 125 29.31 6.73 5.49
N GLU A 126 28.60 7.30 6.48
CA GLU A 126 29.20 7.67 7.76
C GLU A 126 29.82 6.48 8.48
N ILE A 127 29.13 5.33 8.49
CA ILE A 127 29.63 4.09 9.09
C ILE A 127 30.88 3.62 8.35
N ASP A 128 30.83 3.53 7.02
CA ASP A 128 31.96 3.10 6.18
C ASP A 128 33.21 3.95 6.46
N ASN A 129 33.05 5.27 6.54
CA ASN A 129 34.12 6.21 6.87
C ASN A 129 34.70 5.98 8.27
N GLN A 130 33.86 5.72 9.28
CA GLN A 130 34.30 5.46 10.65
C GLN A 130 35.05 4.14 10.81
N VAL A 131 34.65 3.10 10.07
CA VAL A 131 35.30 1.78 10.13
C VAL A 131 36.41 1.58 9.10
N GLY A 132 36.64 2.57 8.23
CA GLY A 132 37.70 2.55 7.21
C GLY A 132 37.39 1.65 6.01
N LEU A 133 36.11 1.37 5.74
CA LEU A 133 35.69 0.70 4.51
C LEU A 133 35.80 1.67 3.33
N LYS A 134 36.21 1.16 2.17
CA LYS A 134 36.31 1.94 0.94
C LYS A 134 35.50 1.27 -0.15
N ASN A 135 34.56 2.01 -0.74
CA ASN A 135 33.94 1.62 -2.00
C ASN A 135 34.97 1.73 -3.13
N ARG A 136 35.00 0.73 -4.00
CA ARG A 136 35.97 0.62 -5.11
C ARG A 136 35.55 1.48 -6.30
#